data_AF-A0AAV1P8P6-F1
#
_entry.id   AF-A0AAV1P8P6-F1
#
_cell.length_a   1.000
_cell.length_b   1.000
_cell.length_c   1.000
_cell.angle_alpha   90.00
_cell.angle_beta   90.00
_cell.angle_gamma   90.00
#
_symmetry.space_group_name_H-M   'P 1'
#
loop_
_entity.id
_entity.type
_entity.pdbx_description
1 polymer ?
#
loop_
_entity_poly.entity_id
_entity_poly.type
_entity_poly.pdbx_seq_one_letter_code
_entity_poly.pdbx_strand_id
1 'polypeptide(L)'
;MEEDLMQQEESNDSGDSSSSPLNSPLRSTRLPLQRSNVCSRAYFVVVMVFFHVYILNVIALLLYVHYNNGPGELVSGDRASSASVSEIESPLTHSAPPSGESYVEDYSQSFSLPRIEGIRVGHIQHLSLVSDRTHEMKTLSLKPLLFEIPGFLSEEECRVVVQLAQLKGLMGKQTTASSQGQEESNQPLLSLSTEEVFSLLDLNQDGLLQKHEIVSHSRSRDGTWLSPDNLRQILTGLEACPTGMLNLEEFRRVYYVSQRSGQERSGKLQTQFKQRNKHTWLYQGLGSHHVLHTLRNRVTSLTRLPSALVELGEPLQVIRYEHGDFSDAHHDSSPAHSETTCAHTRLAGNTSSLREVSCRYLTVLFYLSSAEEGGETTFPVADNRTYNEQALVQDGVDLTDTQETCGRGNLRLKPTAGTALLWYNHLSDGRGWMGELDEYSLHGDCPVKHGVKWVANSWVNVDPDYQQQARYQRLVAQRHRAKSGMEEYYQPLSHSDLHQDL
;
A
#
# COMPACT_ATOMS: atom_id res chain seq x y z
N MET A 1 -33.12 15.80 77.12
CA MET A 1 -33.45 16.62 75.95
C MET A 1 -33.46 15.68 74.75
N GLU A 2 -34.38 14.73 74.72
CA GLU A 2 -35.86 14.90 74.62
C GLU A 2 -36.17 15.63 73.30
N GLU A 3 -36.65 14.94 72.27
CA GLU A 3 -37.98 14.29 72.08
C GLU A 3 -39.09 15.30 71.73
N ASP A 4 -40.18 14.76 71.17
CA ASP A 4 -41.42 15.41 70.70
C ASP A 4 -41.35 16.25 69.39
N LEU A 5 -42.38 16.27 68.52
CA LEU A 5 -43.70 15.60 68.55
C LEU A 5 -44.22 15.29 67.11
N MET A 6 -45.19 14.36 67.02
CA MET A 6 -46.00 14.07 65.83
C MET A 6 -47.17 15.08 65.62
N GLN A 7 -47.69 15.15 64.38
CA GLN A 7 -49.10 15.42 63.98
C GLN A 7 -49.18 15.37 62.43
N GLN A 8 -50.24 14.91 61.74
CA GLN A 8 -51.53 14.32 62.15
C GLN A 8 -52.18 13.52 60.97
N GLU A 9 -53.00 12.50 61.31
CA GLU A 9 -54.32 12.05 60.77
C GLU A 9 -54.87 12.59 59.43
N GLU A 10 -55.79 11.94 58.68
CA GLU A 10 -56.29 10.55 58.50
C GLU A 10 -57.37 10.61 57.38
N SER A 11 -57.63 9.52 56.62
CA SER A 11 -58.99 9.05 56.22
C SER A 11 -59.01 7.91 55.17
N ASN A 12 -59.54 6.76 55.58
CA ASN A 12 -60.51 5.81 54.96
C ASN A 12 -60.66 5.70 53.41
N ASP A 13 -60.95 4.53 52.80
CA ASP A 13 -61.54 3.28 53.32
C ASP A 13 -61.23 2.03 52.44
N SER A 14 -61.38 0.82 53.02
CA SER A 14 -61.68 -0.54 52.45
C SER A 14 -61.05 -0.98 51.10
N GLY A 15 -60.46 -2.18 50.90
CA GLY A 15 -60.43 -3.47 51.63
C GLY A 15 -60.81 -4.62 50.66
N ASP A 16 -60.35 -5.88 50.70
CA ASP A 16 -59.38 -6.64 51.52
C ASP A 16 -58.96 -7.92 50.70
N SER A 17 -57.81 -8.59 50.84
CA SER A 17 -57.59 -9.67 51.84
C SER A 17 -56.23 -10.38 51.71
N SER A 18 -55.57 -10.60 52.87
CA SER A 18 -54.60 -11.66 53.29
C SER A 18 -53.55 -12.25 52.30
N SER A 19 -52.29 -12.55 52.67
CA SER A 19 -51.50 -12.36 53.91
C SER A 19 -50.01 -12.66 53.64
N SER A 20 -49.09 -12.06 54.40
CA SER A 20 -47.62 -12.27 54.31
C SER A 20 -47.14 -13.34 55.33
N PRO A 21 -45.84 -13.78 55.43
CA PRO A 21 -44.67 -12.92 55.68
C PRO A 21 -43.30 -13.34 55.05
N LEU A 22 -42.31 -12.46 55.31
CA LEU A 22 -40.84 -12.54 55.13
C LEU A 22 -40.16 -13.93 55.09
N ASN A 23 -39.10 -14.05 54.26
CA ASN A 23 -37.70 -14.11 54.75
C ASN A 23 -36.64 -14.05 53.63
N SER A 24 -35.40 -13.71 54.00
CA SER A 24 -34.23 -13.52 53.12
C SER A 24 -33.25 -14.73 53.18
N PRO A 25 -32.05 -14.72 52.54
CA PRO A 25 -31.76 -15.66 51.47
C PRO A 25 -30.81 -16.82 51.85
N LEU A 26 -31.03 -18.01 51.27
CA LEU A 26 -30.14 -19.16 51.44
C LEU A 26 -29.86 -19.94 50.14
N ARG A 27 -28.56 -19.96 49.81
CA ARG A 27 -27.75 -21.11 49.36
C ARG A 27 -28.19 -21.92 48.12
N SER A 28 -27.28 -21.95 47.15
CA SER A 28 -27.34 -22.81 45.95
C SER A 28 -27.54 -24.30 46.26
N THR A 29 -28.57 -24.90 45.66
CA THR A 29 -28.68 -26.35 45.44
C THR A 29 -28.81 -26.63 43.94
N ARG A 30 -27.82 -27.34 43.37
CA ARG A 30 -27.81 -27.72 41.96
C ARG A 30 -28.83 -28.84 41.71
N LEU A 31 -29.73 -28.63 40.74
CA LEU A 31 -30.52 -29.72 40.16
C LEU A 31 -29.63 -30.59 39.25
N PRO A 32 -29.69 -31.93 39.34
CA PRO A 32 -28.86 -32.81 38.51
C PRO A 32 -29.45 -32.92 37.10
N LEU A 33 -28.92 -32.14 36.17
CA LEU A 33 -29.13 -32.37 34.73
C LEU A 33 -28.54 -33.73 34.35
N GLN A 34 -29.41 -34.66 33.98
CA GLN A 34 -29.07 -36.01 33.55
C GLN A 34 -28.33 -35.97 32.20
N ARG A 35 -26.99 -35.91 32.24
CA ARG A 35 -26.14 -35.99 31.03
C ARG A 35 -26.35 -37.34 30.34
N SER A 36 -26.93 -37.29 29.14
CA SER A 36 -26.96 -38.40 28.19
C SER A 36 -25.58 -38.66 27.59
N ASN A 37 -24.66 -39.22 28.39
CA ASN A 37 -23.36 -39.71 27.94
C ASN A 37 -23.51 -40.99 27.10
N VAL A 38 -24.11 -40.90 25.91
CA VAL A 38 -24.06 -41.94 24.88
C VAL A 38 -22.94 -41.61 23.89
N CYS A 39 -21.72 -41.46 24.41
CA CYS A 39 -20.52 -41.54 23.58
C CYS A 39 -20.31 -43.02 23.25
N SER A 40 -20.93 -43.47 22.15
CA SER A 40 -20.82 -44.86 21.73
C SER A 40 -19.37 -45.21 21.43
N ARG A 41 -18.77 -46.06 22.27
CA ARG A 41 -17.37 -46.49 22.16
C ARG A 41 -17.07 -47.10 20.78
N ALA A 42 -18.08 -47.67 20.13
CA ALA A 42 -18.00 -48.19 18.76
C ALA A 42 -17.76 -47.09 17.71
N TYR A 43 -18.40 -45.92 17.83
CA TYR A 43 -18.23 -44.81 16.88
C TYR A 43 -16.79 -44.28 16.89
N PHE A 44 -16.21 -44.12 18.08
CA PHE A 44 -14.82 -43.67 18.21
C PHE A 44 -13.82 -44.69 17.61
N VAL A 45 -14.07 -45.99 17.80
CA VAL A 45 -13.25 -47.05 17.18
C VAL A 45 -13.36 -47.00 15.65
N VAL A 46 -14.57 -46.82 15.09
CA VAL A 46 -14.76 -46.70 13.63
C VAL A 46 -14.02 -45.49 13.07
N VAL A 47 -14.15 -44.30 13.69
CA VAL A 47 -13.42 -43.10 13.26
C VAL A 47 -11.90 -43.29 13.36
N MET A 48 -11.40 -43.94 14.42
CA MET A 48 -9.98 -44.29 14.54
C MET A 48 -9.52 -45.22 13.42
N VAL A 49 -10.29 -46.25 13.05
CA VAL A 49 -9.93 -47.14 11.93
C VAL A 49 -9.82 -46.37 10.63
N PHE A 50 -10.81 -45.51 10.30
CA PHE A 50 -10.73 -44.66 9.09
C PHE A 50 -9.53 -43.71 9.11
N PHE A 51 -9.19 -43.13 10.26
CA PHE A 51 -8.02 -42.26 10.41
C PHE A 51 -6.70 -43.00 10.16
N HIS A 52 -6.55 -44.23 10.69
CA HIS A 52 -5.34 -45.04 10.46
C HIS A 52 -5.25 -45.52 9.00
N VAL A 53 -6.36 -45.93 8.37
CA VAL A 53 -6.39 -46.30 6.94
C VAL A 53 -6.03 -45.11 6.05
N TYR A 54 -6.54 -43.91 6.37
CA TYR A 54 -6.19 -42.68 5.66
C TYR A 54 -4.69 -42.37 5.75
N ILE A 55 -4.10 -42.42 6.95
CA ILE A 55 -2.66 -42.21 7.15
C ILE A 55 -1.82 -43.25 6.38
N LEU A 56 -2.19 -44.53 6.42
CA LEU A 56 -1.48 -45.58 5.68
C LEU A 56 -1.54 -45.36 4.16
N ASN A 57 -2.68 -44.92 3.62
CA ASN A 57 -2.81 -44.57 2.21
C ASN A 57 -1.96 -43.34 1.82
N VAL A 58 -1.89 -42.32 2.67
CA VAL A 58 -1.02 -41.14 2.44
C VAL A 58 0.45 -41.55 2.47
N ILE A 59 0.88 -42.38 3.42
CA ILE A 59 2.26 -42.89 3.49
C ILE A 59 2.59 -43.75 2.26
N ALA A 60 1.67 -44.62 1.83
CA ALA A 60 1.85 -45.43 0.62
C ALA A 60 1.98 -44.55 -0.64
N LEU A 61 1.19 -43.48 -0.75
CA LEU A 61 1.29 -42.52 -1.86
C LEU A 61 2.65 -41.79 -1.84
N LEU A 62 3.11 -41.33 -0.68
CA LEU A 62 4.42 -40.67 -0.53
C LEU A 62 5.58 -41.63 -0.85
N LEU A 63 5.50 -42.89 -0.43
CA LEU A 63 6.48 -43.92 -0.81
C LEU A 63 6.45 -44.24 -2.31
N TYR A 64 5.27 -44.28 -2.93
CA TYR A 64 5.14 -44.46 -4.38
C TYR A 64 5.75 -43.28 -5.17
N VAL A 65 5.51 -42.05 -4.72
CA VAL A 65 6.11 -40.85 -5.30
C VAL A 65 7.63 -40.86 -5.09
N HIS A 66 8.13 -41.21 -3.90
CA HIS A 66 9.56 -41.32 -3.63
C HIS A 66 10.24 -42.43 -4.44
N TYR A 67 9.59 -43.59 -4.63
CA TYR A 67 10.19 -44.71 -5.36
C TYR A 67 10.26 -44.43 -6.88
N ASN A 68 9.23 -43.78 -7.44
CA ASN A 68 9.22 -43.41 -8.86
C ASN A 68 10.02 -42.14 -9.19
N ASN A 69 10.38 -41.32 -8.18
CA ASN A 69 11.26 -40.16 -8.32
C ASN A 69 12.60 -40.32 -7.57
N GLY A 70 13.04 -41.58 -7.38
CA GLY A 70 14.35 -41.89 -6.79
C GLY A 70 15.50 -41.44 -7.71
N PRO A 71 16.65 -41.03 -7.14
CA PRO A 71 17.63 -40.23 -7.86
C PRO A 71 18.47 -41.04 -8.87
N GLY A 72 18.64 -40.50 -10.07
CA GLY A 72 19.69 -40.91 -11.00
C GLY A 72 21.02 -40.32 -10.56
N GLU A 73 21.72 -40.97 -9.62
CA GLU A 73 23.00 -40.51 -9.10
C GLU A 73 24.19 -40.89 -10.00
N LEU A 74 25.16 -39.97 -10.05
CA LEU A 74 26.35 -40.01 -10.90
C LEU A 74 27.36 -41.09 -10.46
N VAL A 75 27.93 -41.83 -11.42
CA VAL A 75 29.19 -42.56 -11.23
C VAL A 75 30.13 -42.27 -12.39
N SER A 76 31.28 -41.69 -12.08
CA SER A 76 32.38 -41.49 -13.03
C SER A 76 33.11 -42.81 -13.33
N GLY A 77 33.54 -43.00 -14.58
CA GLY A 77 34.35 -44.16 -14.96
C GLY A 77 35.05 -43.96 -16.31
N ASP A 78 36.36 -43.74 -16.30
CA ASP A 78 37.21 -43.76 -17.49
C ASP A 78 37.17 -45.12 -18.20
N ARG A 79 37.16 -45.11 -19.55
CA ARG A 79 38.22 -45.74 -20.40
C ARG A 79 37.81 -45.89 -21.88
N ALA A 80 38.41 -45.04 -22.71
CA ALA A 80 39.03 -45.30 -24.02
C ALA A 80 38.33 -46.03 -25.20
N SER A 81 38.69 -45.53 -26.41
CA SER A 81 38.86 -46.25 -27.70
C SER A 81 37.67 -46.42 -28.65
N SER A 82 37.48 -45.43 -29.55
CA SER A 82 37.52 -45.59 -31.03
C SER A 82 37.13 -44.25 -31.69
N ALA A 83 38.04 -43.44 -32.26
CA ALA A 83 38.81 -43.64 -33.49
C ALA A 83 37.95 -43.66 -34.78
N SER A 84 37.75 -42.48 -35.38
CA SER A 84 37.54 -42.30 -36.83
C SER A 84 38.12 -40.94 -37.25
N VAL A 85 39.06 -40.95 -38.20
CA VAL A 85 39.84 -39.80 -38.68
C VAL A 85 39.53 -39.55 -40.15
N SER A 86 39.10 -38.33 -40.51
CA SER A 86 39.16 -37.69 -41.85
C SER A 86 38.26 -36.45 -41.84
N GLU A 87 38.58 -35.29 -42.41
CA GLU A 87 39.81 -34.86 -43.10
C GLU A 87 39.95 -33.32 -43.03
N ILE A 88 41.12 -32.82 -43.45
CA ILE A 88 41.52 -31.40 -43.42
C ILE A 88 40.86 -30.63 -44.56
N GLU A 89 40.30 -29.43 -44.30
CA GLU A 89 40.59 -28.24 -45.11
C GLU A 89 40.16 -26.93 -44.45
N SER A 90 40.99 -25.88 -44.62
CA SER A 90 40.74 -24.51 -44.19
C SER A 90 41.19 -23.55 -45.29
N PRO A 91 40.52 -22.40 -45.45
CA PRO A 91 41.29 -21.16 -45.40
C PRO A 91 40.66 -20.05 -44.54
N LEU A 92 41.52 -19.10 -44.17
CA LEU A 92 41.28 -18.02 -43.21
C LEU A 92 40.44 -16.86 -43.78
N THR A 93 39.65 -16.22 -42.90
CA THR A 93 39.32 -14.79 -43.00
C THR A 93 39.21 -14.15 -41.61
N HIS A 94 39.79 -12.95 -41.45
CA HIS A 94 39.83 -12.22 -40.18
C HIS A 94 38.49 -11.54 -39.84
N SER A 95 38.13 -11.41 -38.55
CA SER A 95 38.04 -10.10 -37.85
C SER A 95 37.37 -10.14 -36.45
N ALA A 96 37.81 -9.20 -35.59
CA ALA A 96 37.16 -8.63 -34.39
C ALA A 96 37.05 -9.45 -33.06
N PRO A 97 37.22 -8.78 -31.88
CA PRO A 97 37.13 -9.37 -30.54
C PRO A 97 35.69 -9.41 -29.98
N PRO A 98 35.41 -10.17 -28.91
CA PRO A 98 34.02 -10.42 -28.45
C PRO A 98 33.38 -9.20 -27.79
N SER A 99 32.16 -8.86 -28.24
CA SER A 99 31.26 -7.93 -27.55
C SER A 99 30.68 -8.59 -26.28
N GLY A 100 30.56 -7.79 -25.21
CA GLY A 100 30.18 -8.26 -23.88
C GLY A 100 28.80 -8.93 -23.80
N GLU A 101 28.68 -9.87 -22.85
CA GLU A 101 27.45 -10.57 -22.55
C GLU A 101 26.36 -9.59 -22.06
N SER A 102 25.34 -9.40 -22.90
CA SER A 102 24.11 -8.74 -22.48
C SER A 102 23.22 -9.76 -21.82
N TYR A 103 23.00 -9.61 -20.51
CA TYR A 103 22.04 -10.42 -19.76
C TYR A 103 20.63 -10.19 -20.32
N VAL A 104 20.17 -11.13 -21.15
CA VAL A 104 18.77 -11.20 -21.57
C VAL A 104 18.01 -12.01 -20.51
N GLU A 105 17.41 -11.32 -19.54
CA GLU A 105 16.35 -11.93 -18.74
C GLU A 105 15.18 -12.30 -19.67
N ASP A 106 14.89 -13.59 -19.76
CA ASP A 106 13.85 -14.13 -20.62
C ASP A 106 12.49 -14.04 -19.92
N TYR A 107 11.65 -13.09 -20.37
CA TYR A 107 10.29 -12.82 -19.84
C TYR A 107 9.26 -13.91 -20.22
N SER A 108 9.71 -15.17 -20.31
CA SER A 108 8.95 -16.37 -20.68
C SER A 108 8.53 -17.20 -19.46
N GLN A 109 9.20 -17.05 -18.32
CA GLN A 109 8.87 -17.77 -17.09
C GLN A 109 7.65 -17.16 -16.38
N SER A 110 6.71 -18.02 -16.00
CA SER A 110 5.58 -17.66 -15.13
C SER A 110 6.10 -17.31 -13.73
N PHE A 111 6.25 -16.02 -13.44
CA PHE A 111 6.76 -15.58 -12.14
C PHE A 111 5.64 -15.50 -11.10
N SER A 112 5.94 -15.94 -9.87
CA SER A 112 5.09 -15.71 -8.70
C SER A 112 5.60 -14.51 -7.91
N LEU A 113 4.69 -13.76 -7.28
CA LEU A 113 5.02 -12.69 -6.34
C LEU A 113 5.52 -13.31 -5.03
N PRO A 114 6.78 -13.09 -4.62
CA PRO A 114 7.25 -13.57 -3.33
C PRO A 114 6.49 -12.88 -2.20
N ARG A 115 5.96 -13.68 -1.27
CA ARG A 115 5.27 -13.21 -0.07
C ARG A 115 6.02 -13.71 1.16
N ILE A 116 6.36 -12.81 2.06
CA ILE A 116 7.07 -13.15 3.31
C ILE A 116 6.12 -13.94 4.21
N GLU A 117 6.61 -15.00 4.86
CA GLU A 117 5.80 -15.75 5.83
C GLU A 117 5.74 -15.04 7.18
N GLY A 118 4.54 -14.82 7.72
CA GLY A 118 4.35 -14.22 9.04
C GLY A 118 4.69 -15.16 10.21
N ILE A 119 4.54 -16.47 10.01
CA ILE A 119 4.75 -17.55 10.99
C ILE A 119 3.85 -17.43 12.24
N ARG A 120 4.07 -16.43 13.10
CA ARG A 120 3.19 -16.06 14.23
C ARG A 120 3.51 -14.64 14.71
N VAL A 121 2.55 -14.00 15.37
CA VAL A 121 2.76 -12.72 16.07
C VAL A 121 3.94 -12.81 17.05
N GLY A 122 4.81 -11.81 17.02
CA GLY A 122 6.03 -11.74 17.83
C GLY A 122 7.18 -12.64 17.36
N HIS A 123 7.05 -13.35 16.22
CA HIS A 123 8.19 -14.03 15.61
C HIS A 123 9.17 -13.03 15.02
N ILE A 124 10.47 -13.29 15.18
CA ILE A 124 11.57 -12.45 14.68
C ILE A 124 12.36 -13.23 13.64
N GLN A 125 12.55 -12.61 12.48
CA GLN A 125 13.35 -13.10 11.36
C GLN A 125 14.57 -12.17 11.18
N HIS A 126 15.74 -12.75 10.91
CA HIS A 126 16.95 -11.97 10.64
C HIS A 126 17.13 -11.75 9.14
N LEU A 127 17.36 -10.50 8.74
CA LEU A 127 17.51 -10.08 7.35
C LEU A 127 18.87 -9.38 7.13
N SER A 128 19.49 -9.60 5.97
CA SER A 128 20.68 -8.88 5.54
C SER A 128 20.32 -7.89 4.44
N LEU A 129 19.89 -6.68 4.83
CA LEU A 129 19.39 -5.64 3.93
C LEU A 129 20.45 -4.63 3.48
N VAL A 130 21.55 -4.54 4.23
CA VAL A 130 22.71 -3.70 3.96
C VAL A 130 23.95 -4.54 4.28
N SER A 131 25.02 -4.38 3.50
CA SER A 131 26.32 -4.96 3.84
C SER A 131 26.70 -4.62 5.29
N ASP A 132 27.28 -5.60 5.99
CA ASP A 132 27.77 -5.46 7.37
C ASP A 132 26.71 -5.18 8.46
N ARG A 133 25.39 -5.28 8.17
CA ARG A 133 24.34 -5.13 9.19
C ARG A 133 23.16 -6.10 9.05
N THR A 134 23.02 -7.00 10.01
CA THR A 134 21.79 -7.78 10.21
C THR A 134 20.69 -6.90 10.81
N HIS A 135 19.49 -6.99 10.25
CA HIS A 135 18.29 -6.32 10.71
C HIS A 135 17.31 -7.37 11.26
N GLU A 136 16.55 -7.01 12.30
CA GLU A 136 15.47 -7.83 12.83
C GLU A 136 14.15 -7.41 12.19
N MET A 137 13.39 -8.36 11.67
CA MET A 137 12.02 -8.17 11.19
C MET A 137 11.07 -8.97 12.08
N LYS A 138 10.13 -8.27 12.72
CA LYS A 138 9.19 -8.84 13.68
C LYS A 138 7.78 -8.85 13.11
N THR A 139 7.12 -10.00 13.14
CA THR A 139 5.69 -10.11 12.77
C THR A 139 4.82 -9.45 13.83
N LEU A 140 3.99 -8.49 13.44
CA LEU A 140 3.09 -7.76 14.33
C LEU A 140 1.66 -8.31 14.30
N SER A 141 1.15 -8.66 13.12
CA SER A 141 -0.14 -9.31 12.92
C SER A 141 -0.10 -10.27 11.74
N LEU A 142 -1.04 -11.20 11.69
CA LEU A 142 -1.25 -12.10 10.55
C LEU A 142 -2.41 -11.64 9.64
N LYS A 143 -3.33 -10.83 10.17
CA LYS A 143 -4.41 -10.15 9.45
C LYS A 143 -4.46 -8.67 9.88
N PRO A 144 -3.93 -7.71 9.10
CA PRO A 144 -3.22 -7.92 7.86
C PRO A 144 -1.87 -8.57 8.16
N LEU A 145 -1.24 -9.14 7.14
CA LEU A 145 0.12 -9.64 7.26
C LEU A 145 1.08 -8.44 7.35
N LEU A 146 1.55 -8.14 8.56
CA LEU A 146 2.25 -6.89 8.91
C LEU A 146 3.53 -7.18 9.71
N PHE A 147 4.60 -6.48 9.36
CA PHE A 147 5.93 -6.59 9.94
C PHE A 147 6.49 -5.23 10.38
N GLU A 148 7.30 -5.26 11.43
CA GLU A 148 8.10 -4.15 11.96
C GLU A 148 9.59 -4.45 11.72
N ILE A 149 10.33 -3.50 11.15
CA ILE A 149 11.78 -3.59 10.92
C ILE A 149 12.46 -2.35 11.56
N PRO A 150 12.90 -2.44 12.82
CA PRO A 150 13.57 -1.34 13.52
C PRO A 150 14.91 -0.98 12.87
N GLY A 151 15.20 0.32 12.78
CA GLY A 151 16.48 0.82 12.25
C GLY A 151 16.73 0.47 10.77
N PHE A 152 15.68 0.24 9.99
CA PHE A 152 15.71 0.06 8.53
C PHE A 152 16.29 1.27 7.78
N LEU A 153 16.15 2.48 8.32
CA LEU A 153 16.93 3.66 7.94
C LEU A 153 17.78 4.13 9.13
N SER A 154 18.92 4.75 8.81
CA SER A 154 19.69 5.58 9.74
C SER A 154 19.03 6.94 9.98
N GLU A 155 19.38 7.62 11.08
CA GLU A 155 18.87 8.97 11.36
C GLU A 155 19.31 9.97 10.26
N GLU A 156 20.49 9.77 9.70
CA GLU A 156 21.06 10.56 8.60
C GLU A 156 20.21 10.41 7.33
N GLU A 157 19.85 9.18 6.94
CA GLU A 157 18.95 8.92 5.82
C GLU A 157 17.57 9.55 6.06
N CYS A 158 17.01 9.42 7.27
CA CYS A 158 15.73 10.05 7.64
C CYS A 158 15.80 11.59 7.50
N ARG A 159 16.85 12.24 8.02
CA ARG A 159 17.07 13.70 7.89
C ARG A 159 17.15 14.12 6.43
N VAL A 160 17.89 13.38 5.60
CA VAL A 160 18.03 13.68 4.16
C VAL A 160 16.68 13.59 3.44
N VAL A 161 15.88 12.53 3.68
CA VAL A 161 14.54 12.40 3.05
C VAL A 161 13.62 13.56 3.46
N VAL A 162 13.63 13.96 4.73
CA VAL A 162 12.86 15.13 5.21
C VAL A 162 13.33 16.43 4.58
N GLN A 163 14.65 16.66 4.46
CA GLN A 163 15.20 17.86 3.81
C GLN A 163 14.83 17.92 2.33
N LEU A 164 14.92 16.81 1.59
CA LEU A 164 14.51 16.76 0.18
C LEU A 164 13.02 17.05 0.01
N ALA A 165 12.16 16.56 0.92
CA ALA A 165 10.74 16.86 0.93
C ALA A 165 10.45 18.34 1.25
N GLN A 166 11.20 18.95 2.17
CA GLN A 166 11.09 20.38 2.47
C GLN A 166 11.54 21.27 1.30
N LEU A 167 12.65 20.93 0.66
CA LEU A 167 13.18 21.66 -0.51
C LEU A 167 12.25 21.59 -1.72
N LYS A 168 11.57 20.45 -1.92
CA LYS A 168 10.55 20.31 -2.99
C LYS A 168 9.26 21.09 -2.70
N GLY A 169 9.00 21.43 -1.43
CA GLY A 169 7.74 22.01 -0.98
C GLY A 169 6.69 20.94 -0.66
N LEU A 170 5.84 21.25 0.33
CA LEU A 170 4.76 20.40 0.80
C LEU A 170 3.40 21.02 0.43
N MET A 171 2.46 20.19 0.02
CA MET A 171 1.09 20.55 -0.31
C MET A 171 0.12 20.11 0.79
N GLY A 172 -0.83 20.95 1.17
CA GLY A 172 -1.87 20.58 2.13
C GLY A 172 -2.90 19.63 1.52
N LYS A 173 -3.29 18.58 2.26
CA LYS A 173 -4.43 17.72 1.94
C LYS A 173 -5.50 17.87 3.01
N GLN A 174 -6.71 18.24 2.57
CA GLN A 174 -7.93 18.31 3.38
C GLN A 174 -9.05 17.67 2.54
N THR A 175 -9.53 16.50 2.93
CA THR A 175 -10.58 15.77 2.20
C THR A 175 -11.84 15.74 3.05
N THR A 176 -12.96 16.28 2.56
CA THR A 176 -14.23 16.35 3.32
C THR A 176 -15.09 15.10 3.13
N ALA A 177 -15.75 14.64 4.20
CA ALA A 177 -16.75 13.58 4.10
C ALA A 177 -18.08 14.12 3.54
N SER A 178 -18.58 13.55 2.45
CA SER A 178 -19.95 13.78 1.96
C SER A 178 -20.92 12.81 2.65
N SER A 179 -21.88 13.35 3.40
CA SER A 179 -22.95 12.56 4.00
C SER A 179 -23.98 12.12 2.95
N GLN A 180 -24.34 10.83 2.96
CA GLN A 180 -25.32 10.13 2.09
C GLN A 180 -24.82 9.70 0.70
N GLY A 181 -24.45 8.42 0.58
CA GLY A 181 -25.07 7.47 -0.36
C GLY A 181 -25.01 7.71 -1.88
N GLN A 182 -24.36 8.76 -2.37
CA GLN A 182 -24.12 9.00 -3.79
C GLN A 182 -22.62 8.98 -4.09
N GLU A 183 -22.23 7.98 -4.87
CA GLU A 183 -21.00 7.86 -5.66
C GLU A 183 -19.80 8.74 -5.26
N GLU A 184 -18.82 8.15 -4.57
CA GLU A 184 -17.45 8.69 -4.46
C GLU A 184 -16.69 8.63 -5.81
N SER A 185 -17.30 9.16 -6.87
CA SER A 185 -16.69 9.27 -8.21
C SER A 185 -16.83 10.71 -8.69
N ASN A 186 -15.69 11.31 -9.08
CA ASN A 186 -15.57 12.56 -9.85
C ASN A 186 -15.53 13.90 -9.09
N GLN A 187 -15.23 13.93 -7.79
CA GLN A 187 -14.62 15.13 -7.19
C GLN A 187 -13.09 14.97 -7.12
N PRO A 188 -12.28 15.94 -7.61
CA PRO A 188 -10.84 15.87 -7.46
C PRO A 188 -10.48 15.92 -5.98
N LEU A 189 -9.53 15.08 -5.58
CA LEU A 189 -9.19 14.77 -4.18
C LEU A 189 -8.51 15.93 -3.41
N LEU A 190 -8.38 17.10 -4.06
CA LEU A 190 -7.64 18.28 -3.63
C LEU A 190 -8.36 19.56 -4.08
N SER A 191 -8.64 20.47 -3.13
CA SER A 191 -9.06 21.84 -3.42
C SER A 191 -7.82 22.75 -3.62
N LEU A 192 -7.17 22.62 -4.77
CA LEU A 192 -5.98 23.42 -5.09
C LEU A 192 -6.34 24.87 -5.40
N SER A 193 -5.50 25.81 -4.95
CA SER A 193 -5.59 27.21 -5.42
C SER A 193 -5.17 27.32 -6.88
N THR A 194 -5.54 28.43 -7.53
CA THR A 194 -5.27 28.59 -8.98
C THR A 194 -3.77 28.68 -9.27
N GLU A 195 -3.05 29.25 -8.31
CA GLU A 195 -1.61 29.40 -8.24
C GLU A 195 -0.92 28.04 -8.04
N GLU A 196 -1.44 27.18 -7.16
CA GLU A 196 -0.94 25.82 -6.97
C GLU A 196 -1.10 24.98 -8.24
N VAL A 197 -2.27 25.05 -8.90
CA VAL A 197 -2.47 24.34 -10.18
C VAL A 197 -1.52 24.85 -11.25
N PHE A 198 -1.28 26.16 -11.31
CA PHE A 198 -0.29 26.73 -12.22
C PHE A 198 1.11 26.17 -11.95
N SER A 199 1.59 26.23 -10.70
CA SER A 199 2.91 25.75 -10.30
C SER A 199 3.11 24.23 -10.44
N LEU A 200 2.03 23.44 -10.46
CA LEU A 200 2.09 22.00 -10.73
C LEU A 200 2.18 21.66 -12.22
N LEU A 201 1.65 22.52 -13.08
CA LEU A 201 1.66 22.34 -14.52
C LEU A 201 2.91 22.93 -15.18
N ASP A 202 3.57 23.87 -14.51
CA ASP A 202 4.82 24.55 -14.93
C ASP A 202 6.02 23.65 -14.58
N LEU A 203 6.42 22.82 -15.54
CA LEU A 203 7.43 21.77 -15.32
C LEU A 203 8.86 22.31 -15.37
N ASN A 204 9.08 23.37 -16.14
CA ASN A 204 10.39 23.98 -16.31
C ASN A 204 10.60 25.22 -15.41
N GLN A 205 9.55 25.67 -14.71
CA GLN A 205 9.52 26.83 -13.81
C GLN A 205 9.83 28.16 -14.51
N ASP A 206 9.45 28.31 -15.79
CA ASP A 206 9.64 29.53 -16.56
C ASP A 206 8.49 30.55 -16.40
N GLY A 207 7.39 30.17 -15.73
CA GLY A 207 6.23 31.02 -15.48
C GLY A 207 5.28 31.13 -16.68
N LEU A 208 5.41 30.28 -17.70
CA LEU A 208 4.62 30.28 -18.93
C LEU A 208 4.16 28.86 -19.30
N LEU A 209 2.92 28.50 -18.93
CA LEU A 209 2.39 27.17 -19.22
C LEU A 209 2.26 26.90 -20.72
N GLN A 210 2.96 25.87 -21.17
CA GLN A 210 3.02 25.43 -22.56
C GLN A 210 2.18 24.17 -22.80
N LYS A 211 1.73 23.98 -24.05
CA LYS A 211 0.85 22.85 -24.43
C LYS A 211 1.45 21.49 -24.04
N HIS A 212 2.76 21.34 -24.15
CA HIS A 212 3.42 20.07 -23.87
C HIS A 212 3.44 19.74 -22.37
N GLU A 213 3.47 20.75 -21.50
CA GLU A 213 3.45 20.58 -20.05
C GLU A 213 2.04 20.22 -19.56
N ILE A 214 1.02 20.97 -20.01
CA ILE A 214 -0.39 20.67 -19.73
C ILE A 214 -0.77 19.26 -20.25
N VAL A 215 -0.28 18.86 -21.43
CA VAL A 215 -0.49 17.52 -21.99
C VAL A 215 0.38 16.45 -21.32
N SER A 216 1.50 16.79 -20.70
CA SER A 216 2.29 15.84 -19.90
C SER A 216 1.51 15.40 -18.66
N HIS A 217 0.85 16.34 -17.97
CA HIS A 217 -0.01 16.05 -16.83
C HIS A 217 -1.34 15.40 -17.21
N SER A 218 -1.84 15.56 -18.46
CA SER A 218 -3.00 14.79 -18.95
C SER A 218 -2.73 13.28 -19.11
N ARG A 219 -1.46 12.86 -18.99
CA ARG A 219 -1.03 11.46 -18.94
C ARG A 219 -0.88 10.91 -17.53
N SER A 220 -0.87 11.75 -16.48
CA SER A 220 -1.06 11.31 -15.10
C SER A 220 -2.56 11.19 -14.86
N ARG A 221 -3.07 9.97 -14.84
CA ARG A 221 -4.51 9.69 -14.89
C ARG A 221 -5.14 9.36 -13.54
N ASP A 222 -4.42 9.69 -12.48
CA ASP A 222 -4.76 9.29 -11.11
C ASP A 222 -5.97 10.04 -10.53
N GLY A 223 -6.54 11.01 -11.25
CA GLY A 223 -7.76 11.75 -10.87
C GLY A 223 -7.62 12.65 -9.62
N THR A 224 -6.42 12.72 -9.06
CA THR A 224 -6.09 13.21 -7.72
C THR A 224 -6.10 14.73 -7.58
N TRP A 225 -5.75 15.49 -8.63
CA TRP A 225 -5.61 16.97 -8.57
C TRP A 225 -6.43 17.75 -9.61
N LEU A 226 -6.72 17.19 -10.79
CA LEU A 226 -7.47 17.86 -11.85
C LEU A 226 -8.45 16.90 -12.50
N SER A 227 -9.72 17.31 -12.64
CA SER A 227 -10.70 16.52 -13.38
C SER A 227 -10.38 16.50 -14.88
N PRO A 228 -10.74 15.44 -15.61
CA PRO A 228 -10.57 15.37 -17.07
C PRO A 228 -11.24 16.54 -17.82
N ASP A 229 -12.35 17.06 -17.30
CA ASP A 229 -13.10 18.16 -17.91
C ASP A 229 -12.48 19.53 -17.63
N ASN A 230 -11.91 19.76 -16.45
CA ASN A 230 -11.12 20.96 -16.16
C ASN A 230 -9.89 21.00 -17.08
N LEU A 231 -9.22 19.87 -17.29
CA LEU A 231 -8.04 19.78 -18.16
C LEU A 231 -8.41 20.04 -19.63
N ARG A 232 -9.55 19.53 -20.12
CA ARG A 232 -10.10 19.88 -21.43
C ARG A 232 -10.34 21.38 -21.56
N GLN A 233 -10.97 22.04 -20.58
CA GLN A 233 -11.20 23.48 -20.61
C GLN A 233 -9.91 24.30 -20.57
N ILE A 234 -8.89 23.88 -19.81
CA ILE A 234 -7.55 24.50 -19.82
C ILE A 234 -6.92 24.40 -21.21
N LEU A 235 -7.00 23.23 -21.87
CA LEU A 235 -6.50 23.04 -23.23
C LEU A 235 -7.26 23.90 -24.26
N THR A 236 -8.59 23.99 -24.17
CA THR A 236 -9.39 24.88 -25.03
C THR A 236 -9.06 26.35 -24.79
N GLY A 237 -8.79 26.76 -23.54
CA GLY A 237 -8.33 28.11 -23.21
C GLY A 237 -6.96 28.44 -23.79
N LEU A 238 -6.01 27.50 -23.71
CA LEU A 238 -4.68 27.61 -24.33
C LEU A 238 -4.77 27.72 -25.86
N GLU A 239 -5.62 26.92 -26.50
CA GLU A 239 -5.82 26.95 -27.97
C GLU A 239 -6.54 28.24 -28.44
N ALA A 240 -7.21 28.96 -27.55
CA ALA A 240 -7.77 30.28 -27.80
C ALA A 240 -6.76 31.43 -27.59
N CYS A 241 -5.62 31.19 -26.94
CA CYS A 241 -4.57 32.20 -26.74
C CYS A 241 -3.66 32.33 -27.99
N PRO A 242 -3.50 33.53 -28.58
CA PRO A 242 -2.73 33.73 -29.80
C PRO A 242 -1.22 33.51 -29.63
N THR A 243 -0.73 33.47 -28.38
CA THR A 243 0.65 33.20 -27.99
C THR A 243 1.00 31.71 -27.90
N GLY A 244 0.00 30.81 -27.82
CA GLY A 244 0.21 29.38 -27.58
C GLY A 244 0.78 29.01 -26.20
N MET A 245 0.83 29.99 -25.28
CA MET A 245 1.35 29.88 -23.91
C MET A 245 0.43 30.66 -22.97
N LEU A 246 0.24 30.18 -21.74
CA LEU A 246 -0.57 30.84 -20.70
C LEU A 246 0.31 31.36 -19.56
N ASN A 247 0.28 32.66 -19.31
CA ASN A 247 0.82 33.21 -18.06
C ASN A 247 -0.18 33.03 -16.88
N LEU A 248 0.27 33.30 -15.65
CA LEU A 248 -0.53 33.11 -14.44
C LEU A 248 -1.86 33.90 -14.43
N GLU A 249 -1.90 35.10 -15.01
CA GLU A 249 -3.13 35.91 -15.06
C GLU A 249 -4.14 35.42 -16.09
N GLU A 250 -3.66 34.92 -17.23
CA GLU A 250 -4.48 34.29 -18.27
C GLU A 250 -5.02 32.94 -17.78
N PHE A 251 -4.14 32.12 -17.17
CA PHE A 251 -4.52 30.86 -16.55
C PHE A 251 -5.59 31.05 -15.48
N ARG A 252 -5.47 32.09 -14.63
CA ARG A 252 -6.51 32.44 -13.64
C ARG A 252 -7.89 32.64 -14.28
N ARG A 253 -7.98 33.31 -15.43
CA ARG A 253 -9.26 33.54 -16.12
C ARG A 253 -9.84 32.24 -16.68
N VAL A 254 -9.00 31.42 -17.32
CA VAL A 254 -9.42 30.12 -17.88
C VAL A 254 -9.87 29.17 -16.77
N TYR A 255 -9.10 29.07 -15.69
CA TYR A 255 -9.38 28.17 -14.56
C TYR A 255 -10.62 28.60 -13.76
N TYR A 256 -10.82 29.90 -13.51
CA TYR A 256 -12.00 30.40 -12.79
C TYR A 256 -13.33 30.13 -13.54
N VAL A 257 -13.30 30.14 -14.88
CA VAL A 257 -14.48 29.76 -15.69
C VAL A 257 -14.80 28.27 -15.53
N SER A 258 -13.80 27.40 -15.37
CA SER A 258 -14.03 25.95 -15.21
C SER A 258 -14.81 25.60 -13.94
N GLN A 259 -14.53 26.28 -12.83
CA GLN A 259 -15.17 26.02 -11.53
C GLN A 259 -16.66 26.38 -11.50
N ARG A 260 -17.09 27.41 -12.25
CA ARG A 260 -18.50 27.82 -12.29
C ARG A 260 -19.44 26.76 -12.85
N SER A 261 -18.94 25.82 -13.66
CA SER A 261 -19.72 24.69 -14.21
C SER A 261 -20.29 23.76 -13.13
N GLY A 262 -19.68 23.69 -11.95
CA GLY A 262 -20.00 22.70 -10.92
C GLY A 262 -20.65 23.25 -9.64
N GLN A 263 -20.76 24.58 -9.47
CA GLN A 263 -20.90 25.18 -8.13
C GLN A 263 -22.20 25.99 -7.91
N GLU A 264 -23.34 25.48 -8.38
CA GLU A 264 -24.67 26.02 -8.03
C GLU A 264 -25.44 25.19 -6.96
N ARG A 265 -24.82 24.18 -6.35
CA ARG A 265 -25.46 23.39 -5.26
C ARG A 265 -24.50 23.01 -4.12
N SER A 266 -24.26 23.94 -3.19
CA SER A 266 -24.10 23.59 -1.77
C SER A 266 -24.28 24.81 -0.87
N GLY A 267 -25.27 24.73 0.03
CA GLY A 267 -25.41 25.65 1.15
C GLY A 267 -24.71 25.09 2.39
N LYS A 268 -24.15 25.98 3.23
CA LYS A 268 -23.38 25.66 4.45
C LYS A 268 -23.84 24.38 5.19
N LEU A 269 -22.99 23.34 5.14
CA LEU A 269 -22.98 22.24 6.10
C LEU A 269 -21.62 22.19 6.81
N GLN A 270 -21.61 21.64 8.03
CA GLN A 270 -20.45 21.58 8.91
C GLN A 270 -19.49 20.47 8.43
N THR A 271 -18.33 20.85 7.90
CA THR A 271 -17.39 19.94 7.23
C THR A 271 -16.58 19.09 8.22
N GLN A 272 -16.83 17.79 8.25
CA GLN A 272 -15.91 16.80 8.82
C GLN A 272 -14.85 16.43 7.75
N PHE A 273 -13.59 16.39 8.16
CA PHE A 273 -12.46 16.02 7.28
C PHE A 273 -12.03 14.58 7.56
N LYS A 274 -11.83 13.77 6.51
CA LYS A 274 -11.29 12.39 6.59
C LYS A 274 -9.76 12.35 6.79
N GLN A 275 -9.07 13.44 6.46
CA GLN A 275 -7.61 13.54 6.56
C GLN A 275 -7.20 15.01 6.62
N ARG A 276 -6.21 15.32 7.46
CA ARG A 276 -5.52 16.62 7.46
C ARG A 276 -4.03 16.39 7.67
N ASN A 277 -3.22 16.68 6.66
CA ASN A 277 -1.75 16.70 6.72
C ASN A 277 -1.15 17.45 5.51
N LYS A 278 0.18 17.56 5.46
CA LYS A 278 0.92 18.12 4.32
C LYS A 278 1.81 17.04 3.70
N HIS A 279 1.87 16.93 2.38
CA HIS A 279 2.65 15.88 1.71
C HIS A 279 3.36 16.36 0.44
N THR A 280 4.31 15.57 -0.04
CA THR A 280 5.01 15.75 -1.32
C THR A 280 5.49 14.41 -1.88
N TRP A 281 6.06 14.40 -3.07
CA TRP A 281 6.45 13.18 -3.79
C TRP A 281 7.90 13.23 -4.26
N LEU A 282 8.74 12.28 -3.83
CA LEU A 282 10.16 12.21 -4.19
C LEU A 282 10.41 11.11 -5.22
N TYR A 283 11.01 11.48 -6.35
CA TYR A 283 11.40 10.54 -7.39
C TYR A 283 12.64 9.73 -6.97
N GLN A 284 12.63 8.42 -7.20
CA GLN A 284 13.70 7.48 -6.76
C GLN A 284 14.48 6.85 -7.92
N GLY A 285 14.25 7.28 -9.17
CA GLY A 285 14.93 6.75 -10.35
C GLY A 285 16.27 7.43 -10.67
N LEU A 286 16.70 7.35 -11.93
CA LEU A 286 17.95 7.93 -12.40
C LEU A 286 18.00 9.45 -12.16
N GLY A 287 19.12 9.95 -11.64
CA GLY A 287 19.30 11.35 -11.26
C GLY A 287 18.72 11.74 -9.89
N SER A 288 18.08 10.82 -9.16
CA SER A 288 17.69 11.04 -7.76
C SER A 288 18.87 10.98 -6.79
N HIS A 289 18.69 11.53 -5.58
CA HIS A 289 19.71 11.49 -4.54
C HIS A 289 20.02 10.04 -4.11
N HIS A 290 21.30 9.71 -3.88
CA HIS A 290 21.75 8.33 -3.62
C HIS A 290 21.03 7.63 -2.46
N VAL A 291 20.60 8.37 -1.42
CA VAL A 291 19.76 7.85 -0.32
C VAL A 291 18.42 7.30 -0.83
N LEU A 292 17.75 7.99 -1.76
CA LEU A 292 16.46 7.57 -2.31
C LEU A 292 16.60 6.30 -3.15
N HIS A 293 17.69 6.18 -3.90
CA HIS A 293 18.04 4.98 -4.66
C HIS A 293 18.39 3.80 -3.74
N THR A 294 19.18 4.06 -2.68
CA THR A 294 19.55 3.05 -1.67
C THR A 294 18.31 2.54 -0.93
N LEU A 295 17.39 3.43 -0.55
CA LEU A 295 16.13 3.09 0.08
C LEU A 295 15.27 2.18 -0.82
N ARG A 296 15.16 2.51 -2.12
CA ARG A 296 14.47 1.68 -3.13
C ARG A 296 15.08 0.28 -3.22
N ASN A 297 16.41 0.19 -3.30
CA ASN A 297 17.11 -1.11 -3.34
C ASN A 297 16.92 -1.93 -2.05
N ARG A 298 16.82 -1.26 -0.89
CA ARG A 298 16.51 -1.88 0.41
C ARG A 298 15.09 -2.44 0.43
N VAL A 299 14.12 -1.75 -0.17
CA VAL A 299 12.74 -2.24 -0.38
C VAL A 299 12.70 -3.45 -1.32
N THR A 300 13.42 -3.41 -2.45
CA THR A 300 13.56 -4.58 -3.35
C THR A 300 14.13 -5.79 -2.61
N SER A 301 15.18 -5.58 -1.80
CA SER A 301 15.83 -6.65 -1.02
C SER A 301 14.94 -7.20 0.11
N LEU A 302 14.17 -6.34 0.78
CA LEU A 302 13.19 -6.72 1.81
C LEU A 302 12.06 -7.56 1.23
N THR A 303 11.40 -7.04 0.19
CA THR A 303 10.21 -7.67 -0.43
C THR A 303 10.55 -8.88 -1.30
N ARG A 304 11.81 -8.98 -1.76
CA ARG A 304 12.29 -9.95 -2.75
C ARG A 304 11.54 -9.92 -4.08
N LEU A 305 10.76 -8.87 -4.34
CA LEU A 305 10.10 -8.67 -5.63
C LEU A 305 11.15 -8.35 -6.72
N PRO A 306 10.90 -8.73 -7.98
CA PRO A 306 11.70 -8.27 -9.12
C PRO A 306 11.89 -6.76 -9.08
N SER A 307 13.12 -6.28 -9.31
CA SER A 307 13.45 -4.85 -9.33
C SER A 307 12.51 -4.07 -10.24
N ALA A 308 12.24 -4.59 -11.43
CA ALA A 308 11.31 -4.01 -12.40
C ALA A 308 9.86 -3.82 -11.91
N LEU A 309 9.41 -4.48 -10.83
CA LEU A 309 8.13 -4.13 -10.18
C LEU A 309 8.28 -2.94 -9.23
N VAL A 310 9.32 -2.95 -8.40
CA VAL A 310 9.57 -1.89 -7.40
C VAL A 310 9.96 -0.57 -8.08
N GLU A 311 10.70 -0.62 -9.19
CA GLU A 311 11.07 0.56 -9.98
C GLU A 311 9.91 1.19 -10.76
N LEU A 312 8.85 0.42 -11.03
CA LEU A 312 7.62 0.89 -11.68
C LEU A 312 6.50 1.25 -10.69
N GLY A 313 6.80 1.22 -9.38
CA GLY A 313 5.90 1.68 -8.34
C GLY A 313 5.75 3.20 -8.30
N GLU A 314 4.84 3.68 -7.46
CA GLU A 314 4.64 5.10 -7.20
C GLU A 314 5.91 5.77 -6.62
N PRO A 315 6.16 7.06 -6.90
CA PRO A 315 7.22 7.81 -6.24
C PRO A 315 7.06 7.80 -4.72
N LEU A 316 8.15 7.97 -3.97
CA LEU A 316 8.11 7.99 -2.51
C LEU A 316 7.27 9.17 -2.01
N GLN A 317 6.08 8.89 -1.46
CA GLN A 317 5.28 9.93 -0.83
C GLN A 317 5.88 10.26 0.52
N VAL A 318 6.11 11.54 0.83
CA VAL A 318 6.57 12.01 2.15
C VAL A 318 5.47 12.87 2.76
N ILE A 319 5.02 12.51 3.96
CA ILE A 319 3.93 13.16 4.69
C ILE A 319 4.46 13.77 5.99
N ARG A 320 3.99 14.99 6.28
CA ARG A 320 4.20 15.72 7.53
C ARG A 320 2.84 15.93 8.21
N TYR A 321 2.74 15.47 9.46
CA TYR A 321 1.63 15.72 10.36
C TYR A 321 2.06 16.76 11.42
N GLU A 322 1.39 17.90 11.45
CA GLU A 322 1.51 18.94 12.48
C GLU A 322 0.58 18.66 13.68
N HIS A 323 0.51 19.56 14.67
CA HIS A 323 -0.33 19.37 15.85
C HIS A 323 -1.82 19.21 15.48
N GLY A 324 -2.42 18.10 15.92
CA GLY A 324 -3.79 17.70 15.63
C GLY A 324 -4.02 17.16 14.22
N ASP A 325 -3.00 17.01 13.38
CA ASP A 325 -3.11 16.36 12.07
C ASP A 325 -3.27 14.85 12.23
N PHE A 326 -4.05 14.24 11.34
CA PHE A 326 -4.48 12.83 11.38
C PHE A 326 -4.83 12.32 9.96
N SER A 327 -5.04 11.01 9.84
CA SER A 327 -5.65 10.38 8.67
C SER A 327 -6.57 9.25 9.13
N ASP A 328 -7.85 9.33 8.79
CA ASP A 328 -8.82 8.30 9.15
C ASP A 328 -8.51 6.96 8.50
N ALA A 329 -9.10 5.89 9.06
CA ALA A 329 -8.77 4.54 8.67
C ALA A 329 -9.24 4.25 7.24
N HIS A 330 -8.33 3.82 6.39
CA HIS A 330 -8.57 3.58 4.98
C HIS A 330 -7.77 2.37 4.48
N HIS A 331 -8.07 1.95 3.26
CA HIS A 331 -7.25 1.01 2.50
C HIS A 331 -6.39 1.78 1.51
N ASP A 332 -5.14 1.36 1.34
CA ASP A 332 -4.25 1.94 0.33
C ASP A 332 -4.68 1.59 -1.09
N SER A 333 -5.24 0.40 -1.28
CA SER A 333 -5.65 -0.16 -2.56
C SER A 333 -7.17 -0.21 -2.66
N SER A 334 -7.72 -0.02 -3.85
CA SER A 334 -9.17 -0.09 -4.08
C SER A 334 -9.63 -1.54 -4.34
N PRO A 335 -10.89 -1.90 -4.04
CA PRO A 335 -11.42 -3.20 -4.43
C PRO A 335 -11.42 -3.37 -5.95
N ALA A 336 -11.04 -4.56 -6.41
CA ALA A 336 -11.00 -4.89 -7.84
C ALA A 336 -12.41 -5.28 -8.33
N HIS A 337 -12.87 -4.63 -9.39
CA HIS A 337 -14.14 -4.93 -10.06
C HIS A 337 -13.93 -5.09 -11.58
N SER A 338 -14.87 -5.74 -12.26
CA SER A 338 -14.80 -5.99 -13.71
C SER A 338 -14.80 -4.72 -14.58
N GLU A 339 -15.17 -3.57 -14.02
CA GLU A 339 -15.25 -2.27 -14.71
C GLU A 339 -14.08 -1.32 -14.36
N THR A 340 -13.20 -1.73 -13.45
CA THR A 340 -12.08 -0.92 -12.95
C THR A 340 -10.74 -1.36 -13.56
N THR A 341 -9.89 -0.40 -13.92
CA THR A 341 -8.50 -0.65 -14.35
C THR A 341 -7.50 0.00 -13.41
N CYS A 342 -6.39 -0.69 -13.11
CA CYS A 342 -5.29 -0.13 -12.34
C CYS A 342 -4.65 1.06 -13.06
N ALA A 343 -4.52 2.20 -12.37
CA ALA A 343 -3.99 3.43 -12.96
C ALA A 343 -2.59 3.22 -13.58
N HIS A 344 -1.70 2.48 -12.91
CA HIS A 344 -0.32 2.25 -13.35
C HIS A 344 -0.23 1.44 -14.65
N THR A 345 -1.08 0.42 -14.85
CA THR A 345 -1.06 -0.40 -16.07
C THR A 345 -1.91 0.14 -17.22
N ARG A 346 -2.65 1.25 -17.05
CA ARG A 346 -3.63 1.71 -18.05
C ARG A 346 -3.07 1.87 -19.47
N LEU A 347 -1.77 2.12 -19.64
CA LEU A 347 -1.10 2.14 -20.96
C LEU A 347 -1.11 0.79 -21.70
N ALA A 348 -1.24 -0.32 -20.98
CA ALA A 348 -1.38 -1.68 -21.51
C ALA A 348 -2.85 -2.12 -21.66
N GLY A 349 -3.80 -1.40 -21.06
CA GLY A 349 -5.20 -1.80 -20.99
C GLY A 349 -5.99 -1.51 -22.28
N ASN A 350 -6.99 -2.34 -22.55
CA ASN A 350 -8.01 -2.01 -23.55
C ASN A 350 -8.94 -0.93 -22.96
N THR A 351 -9.26 0.10 -23.74
CA THR A 351 -9.87 1.37 -23.28
C THR A 351 -11.37 1.29 -22.95
N SER A 352 -11.81 0.19 -22.33
CA SER A 352 -13.23 -0.11 -22.05
C SER A 352 -13.63 0.08 -20.59
N SER A 353 -12.69 0.19 -19.66
CA SER A 353 -12.96 0.39 -18.23
C SER A 353 -13.47 1.81 -17.92
N LEU A 354 -14.49 1.90 -17.07
CA LEU A 354 -15.16 3.17 -16.74
C LEU A 354 -14.46 3.94 -15.61
N ARG A 355 -13.74 3.25 -14.71
CA ARG A 355 -13.09 3.87 -13.54
C ARG A 355 -11.63 3.40 -13.39
N GLU A 356 -10.77 4.32 -12.94
CA GLU A 356 -9.38 4.03 -12.61
C GLU A 356 -9.24 3.83 -11.09
N VAL A 357 -8.39 2.90 -10.68
CA VAL A 357 -8.20 2.52 -9.27
C VAL A 357 -6.73 2.40 -8.90
N SER A 358 -6.43 2.58 -7.61
CA SER A 358 -5.10 2.32 -7.05
C SER A 358 -4.97 0.81 -6.78
N CYS A 359 -4.00 0.16 -7.41
CA CYS A 359 -3.71 -1.27 -7.22
C CYS A 359 -2.34 -1.43 -6.56
N ARG A 360 -2.32 -1.41 -5.23
CA ARG A 360 -1.09 -1.41 -4.42
C ARG A 360 -0.97 -2.73 -3.68
N TYR A 361 -0.09 -3.61 -4.15
CA TYR A 361 0.05 -4.97 -3.60
C TYR A 361 0.52 -4.97 -2.14
N LEU A 362 1.49 -4.10 -1.84
CA LEU A 362 2.03 -3.88 -0.51
C LEU A 362 2.39 -2.41 -0.28
N THR A 363 2.51 -2.06 0.98
CA THR A 363 2.94 -0.74 1.46
C THR A 363 4.15 -0.91 2.38
N VAL A 364 5.17 -0.10 2.15
CA VAL A 364 6.28 0.10 3.09
C VAL A 364 6.21 1.51 3.63
N LEU A 365 5.90 1.65 4.92
CA LEU A 365 5.86 2.94 5.62
C LEU A 365 7.15 3.12 6.42
N PHE A 366 7.78 4.27 6.29
CA PHE A 366 8.99 4.65 7.01
C PHE A 366 8.68 5.74 8.01
N TYR A 367 9.00 5.54 9.29
CA TYR A 367 9.01 6.62 10.27
C TYR A 367 10.28 7.45 10.11
N LEU A 368 10.14 8.70 9.64
CA LEU A 368 11.25 9.63 9.44
C LEU A 368 11.52 10.51 10.67
N SER A 369 10.50 10.71 11.52
CA SER A 369 10.64 11.29 12.85
C SER A 369 9.78 10.55 13.87
N SER A 370 10.14 10.67 15.14
CA SER A 370 9.30 10.28 16.26
C SER A 370 8.42 11.44 16.70
N ALA A 371 7.13 11.18 16.93
CA ALA A 371 6.28 12.07 17.70
C ALA A 371 6.52 11.84 19.20
N GLU A 372 6.40 12.91 20.00
CA GLU A 372 6.56 12.83 21.45
C GLU A 372 5.34 12.12 22.06
N GLU A 373 4.14 12.60 21.71
CA GLU A 373 2.85 12.02 22.07
C GLU A 373 1.86 12.04 20.89
N GLY A 374 1.08 10.96 20.75
CA GLY A 374 0.16 10.77 19.62
C GLY A 374 0.88 10.35 18.35
N GLY A 375 0.21 10.47 17.21
CA GLY A 375 0.78 10.12 15.91
C GLY A 375 1.03 8.62 15.71
N GLU A 376 0.43 7.74 16.51
CA GLU A 376 0.50 6.29 16.27
C GLU A 376 -0.11 5.94 14.90
N THR A 377 0.45 4.94 14.22
CA THR A 377 -0.28 4.29 13.11
C THR A 377 -1.12 3.17 13.71
N THR A 378 -2.44 3.22 13.45
CA THR A 378 -3.43 2.31 14.03
C THR A 378 -3.97 1.38 12.95
N PHE A 379 -4.12 0.10 13.29
CA PHE A 379 -4.83 -0.90 12.49
C PHE A 379 -6.05 -1.34 13.32
N PRO A 380 -7.24 -0.73 13.12
CA PRO A 380 -8.37 -0.88 14.04
C PRO A 380 -8.81 -2.33 14.23
N VAL A 381 -8.76 -3.13 13.16
CA VAL A 381 -9.23 -4.52 13.11
C VAL A 381 -8.12 -5.57 13.09
N ALA A 382 -6.86 -5.21 13.38
CA ALA A 382 -5.73 -6.15 13.36
C ALA A 382 -6.00 -7.42 14.21
N ASP A 383 -5.71 -8.58 13.61
CA ASP A 383 -5.93 -9.95 14.08
C ASP A 383 -7.34 -10.22 14.67
N ASN A 384 -8.34 -9.39 14.35
CA ASN A 384 -9.70 -9.59 14.83
C ASN A 384 -10.25 -10.94 14.33
N ARG A 385 -11.10 -11.61 15.12
CA ARG A 385 -11.57 -12.97 14.79
C ARG A 385 -12.33 -13.01 13.46
N THR A 386 -13.15 -11.99 13.23
CA THR A 386 -14.03 -11.82 12.07
C THR A 386 -13.99 -10.35 11.64
N TYR A 387 -14.04 -10.09 10.34
CA TYR A 387 -14.32 -8.77 9.80
C TYR A 387 -15.83 -8.65 9.52
N ASN A 388 -16.37 -7.45 9.74
CA ASN A 388 -17.71 -7.05 9.35
C ASN A 388 -17.73 -5.53 9.32
N GLU A 389 -18.09 -4.91 8.20
CA GLU A 389 -18.18 -3.46 8.06
C GLU A 389 -19.19 -2.85 9.06
N GLN A 390 -20.28 -3.57 9.34
CA GLN A 390 -21.29 -3.22 10.34
C GLN A 390 -20.76 -3.33 11.79
N ALA A 391 -19.54 -3.83 11.98
CA ALA A 391 -18.83 -3.84 13.25
C ALA A 391 -17.78 -2.72 13.37
N LEU A 392 -17.46 -2.01 12.27
CA LEU A 392 -16.66 -0.79 12.31
C LEU A 392 -17.45 0.37 12.91
N VAL A 393 -18.75 0.46 12.62
CA VAL A 393 -19.65 1.50 13.15
C VAL A 393 -20.70 0.85 14.07
N GLN A 394 -20.44 0.82 15.38
CA GLN A 394 -21.35 0.26 16.39
C GLN A 394 -21.53 1.17 17.59
N ASP A 395 -22.74 1.17 18.15
CA ASP A 395 -23.13 1.95 19.34
C ASP A 395 -22.79 3.45 19.26
N GLY A 396 -22.85 4.01 18.04
CA GLY A 396 -22.52 5.41 17.78
C GLY A 396 -21.01 5.71 17.71
N VAL A 397 -20.15 4.68 17.69
CA VAL A 397 -18.70 4.82 17.60
C VAL A 397 -18.21 4.23 16.28
N ASP A 398 -17.49 5.05 15.51
CA ASP A 398 -16.92 4.70 14.21
C ASP A 398 -15.41 4.42 14.34
N LEU A 399 -15.00 3.16 14.25
CA LEU A 399 -13.61 2.73 14.31
C LEU A 399 -12.75 3.21 13.13
N THR A 400 -13.35 3.84 12.12
CA THR A 400 -12.62 4.52 11.04
C THR A 400 -12.24 5.95 11.41
N ASP A 401 -12.99 6.63 12.29
CA ASP A 401 -12.63 7.96 12.81
C ASP A 401 -11.46 7.82 13.79
N THR A 402 -10.27 8.20 13.32
CA THR A 402 -9.03 8.11 14.10
C THR A 402 -8.91 9.22 15.14
N GLN A 403 -9.65 10.31 15.02
CA GLN A 403 -9.62 11.42 15.96
C GLN A 403 -10.23 11.02 17.30
N GLU A 404 -11.41 10.39 17.24
CA GLU A 404 -12.12 9.95 18.45
C GLU A 404 -11.70 8.53 18.87
N THR A 405 -11.45 7.62 17.92
CA THR A 405 -11.42 6.18 18.22
C THR A 405 -10.06 5.50 18.08
N CYS A 406 -8.98 6.22 17.74
CA CYS A 406 -7.62 5.66 17.70
C CYS A 406 -7.29 4.81 18.94
N GLY A 407 -7.66 5.27 20.15
CA GLY A 407 -7.45 4.57 21.41
C GLY A 407 -8.17 3.21 21.55
N ARG A 408 -9.12 2.90 20.66
CA ARG A 408 -9.86 1.63 20.59
C ARG A 408 -9.32 0.64 19.55
N GLY A 409 -8.43 1.05 18.65
CA GLY A 409 -7.87 0.14 17.63
C GLY A 409 -7.10 -1.03 18.22
N ASN A 410 -7.21 -2.22 17.61
CA ASN A 410 -6.60 -3.46 18.11
C ASN A 410 -5.06 -3.40 18.16
N LEU A 411 -4.42 -2.80 17.16
CA LEU A 411 -2.98 -2.62 17.09
C LEU A 411 -2.65 -1.15 16.85
N ARG A 412 -1.72 -0.61 17.65
CA ARG A 412 -1.15 0.74 17.49
C ARG A 412 0.36 0.68 17.53
N LEU A 413 1.01 1.41 16.64
CA LEU A 413 2.46 1.43 16.46
C LEU A 413 2.97 2.85 16.68
N LYS A 414 3.86 3.03 17.67
CA LYS A 414 4.41 4.34 18.01
C LYS A 414 5.48 4.73 16.97
N PRO A 415 5.40 5.93 16.36
CA PRO A 415 6.38 6.38 15.39
C PRO A 415 7.79 6.44 16.01
N THR A 416 8.69 5.60 15.50
CA THR A 416 10.08 5.49 15.96
C THR A 416 11.00 5.71 14.77
N ALA A 417 11.72 6.84 14.75
CA ALA A 417 12.55 7.24 13.62
C ALA A 417 13.50 6.11 13.15
N GLY A 418 13.61 5.93 11.84
CA GLY A 418 14.38 4.86 11.21
C GLY A 418 13.67 3.50 11.14
N THR A 419 12.53 3.32 11.81
CA THR A 419 11.75 2.06 11.74
C THR A 419 10.89 2.02 10.48
N ALA A 420 10.88 0.87 9.80
CA ALA A 420 9.97 0.59 8.69
C ALA A 420 8.85 -0.37 9.13
N LEU A 421 7.66 -0.17 8.59
CA LEU A 421 6.56 -1.11 8.61
C LEU A 421 6.34 -1.65 7.19
N LEU A 422 6.04 -2.93 7.07
CA LEU A 422 5.68 -3.57 5.81
C LEU A 422 4.37 -4.33 6.00
N TRP A 423 3.36 -4.06 5.19
CA TRP A 423 2.17 -4.92 5.10
C TRP A 423 1.72 -5.13 3.66
N TYR A 424 0.97 -6.20 3.46
CA TYR A 424 0.31 -6.51 2.19
C TYR A 424 -1.13 -5.99 2.25
N ASN A 425 -1.55 -5.21 1.25
CA ASN A 425 -2.94 -4.71 1.16
C ASN A 425 -3.88 -5.75 0.55
N HIS A 426 -3.34 -6.80 -0.08
CA HIS A 426 -4.09 -7.86 -0.73
C HIS A 426 -3.72 -9.23 -0.19
N LEU A 427 -4.68 -10.15 -0.23
CA LEU A 427 -4.49 -11.58 -0.03
C LEU A 427 -3.72 -12.19 -1.22
N SER A 428 -3.30 -13.45 -1.10
CA SER A 428 -2.80 -14.21 -2.26
C SER A 428 -3.95 -14.93 -2.94
N ASP A 429 -3.91 -15.03 -4.27
CA ASP A 429 -4.87 -15.83 -5.06
C ASP A 429 -4.68 -17.35 -4.95
N GLY A 430 -3.70 -17.80 -4.15
CA GLY A 430 -3.34 -19.22 -3.99
C GLY A 430 -2.50 -19.82 -5.13
N ARG A 431 -2.23 -19.07 -6.20
CA ARG A 431 -1.38 -19.47 -7.35
C ARG A 431 -0.09 -18.66 -7.42
N GLY A 432 0.20 -17.86 -6.39
CA GLY A 432 1.38 -16.99 -6.33
C GLY A 432 1.17 -15.61 -6.96
N TRP A 433 -0.08 -15.16 -7.14
CA TRP A 433 -0.41 -13.80 -7.57
C TRP A 433 -1.19 -13.03 -6.50
N MET A 434 -1.48 -11.77 -6.83
CA MET A 434 -2.31 -10.85 -6.06
C MET A 434 -3.78 -11.27 -6.13
N GLY A 435 -4.42 -11.44 -4.97
CA GLY A 435 -5.83 -11.77 -4.84
C GLY A 435 -6.69 -10.58 -4.44
N GLU A 436 -7.78 -10.87 -3.73
CA GLU A 436 -8.72 -9.88 -3.20
C GLU A 436 -8.05 -8.92 -2.19
N LEU A 437 -8.68 -7.76 -1.97
CA LEU A 437 -8.26 -6.79 -0.97
C LEU A 437 -8.31 -7.44 0.43
N ASP A 438 -7.26 -7.26 1.23
CA ASP A 438 -7.25 -7.71 2.62
C ASP A 438 -8.01 -6.67 3.45
N GLU A 439 -9.26 -6.97 3.82
CA GLU A 439 -10.12 -6.12 4.66
C GLU A 439 -9.46 -5.74 6.01
N TYR A 440 -8.48 -6.52 6.48
CA TYR A 440 -7.76 -6.21 7.71
C TYR A 440 -6.65 -5.18 7.51
N SER A 441 -6.28 -4.85 6.26
CA SER A 441 -5.32 -3.77 5.92
C SER A 441 -5.83 -2.36 6.21
N LEU A 442 -7.06 -2.22 6.72
CA LEU A 442 -7.63 -0.97 7.19
C LEU A 442 -6.71 -0.34 8.24
N HIS A 443 -6.16 0.83 7.93
CA HIS A 443 -5.20 1.52 8.78
C HIS A 443 -5.33 3.04 8.69
N GLY A 444 -4.90 3.74 9.72
CA GLY A 444 -4.91 5.21 9.77
C GLY A 444 -3.82 5.75 10.68
N ASP A 445 -3.68 7.08 10.71
CA ASP A 445 -2.71 7.79 11.52
C ASP A 445 -3.43 8.65 12.56
N CYS A 446 -3.23 8.31 13.83
CA CYS A 446 -3.83 8.98 14.97
C CYS A 446 -3.38 10.45 15.08
N PRO A 447 -4.21 11.33 15.69
CA PRO A 447 -3.83 12.73 15.90
C PRO A 447 -2.48 12.89 16.59
N VAL A 448 -1.61 13.73 16.02
CA VAL A 448 -0.36 14.14 16.69
C VAL A 448 -0.69 15.12 17.82
N LYS A 449 -0.34 14.79 19.06
CA LYS A 449 -0.58 15.68 20.21
C LYS A 449 0.62 16.57 20.48
N HIS A 450 1.82 15.99 20.52
CA HIS A 450 3.07 16.73 20.78
C HIS A 450 4.18 16.33 19.81
N GLY A 451 4.92 17.34 19.33
CA GLY A 451 5.94 17.20 18.29
C GLY A 451 5.38 17.30 16.86
N VAL A 452 6.13 16.75 15.90
CA VAL A 452 5.79 16.67 14.47
C VAL A 452 6.15 15.28 13.98
N LYS A 453 5.19 14.57 13.36
CA LYS A 453 5.42 13.26 12.74
C LYS A 453 5.72 13.43 11.26
N TRP A 454 6.84 12.85 10.82
CA TRP A 454 7.18 12.67 9.42
C TRP A 454 7.18 11.18 9.09
N VAL A 455 6.50 10.82 8.02
CA VAL A 455 6.50 9.47 7.46
C VAL A 455 6.76 9.51 5.96
N ALA A 456 7.17 8.39 5.39
CA ALA A 456 7.15 8.21 3.94
C ALA A 456 6.58 6.85 3.54
N ASN A 457 5.77 6.81 2.49
CA ASN A 457 5.14 5.61 1.97
C ASN A 457 5.78 5.25 0.62
N SER A 458 6.21 4.00 0.50
CA SER A 458 6.61 3.37 -0.76
C SER A 458 5.60 2.26 -1.08
N TRP A 459 4.87 2.44 -2.18
CA TRP A 459 3.88 1.48 -2.66
C TRP A 459 4.44 0.69 -3.83
N VAL A 460 4.20 -0.62 -3.85
CA VAL A 460 4.53 -1.46 -5.01
C VAL A 460 3.25 -1.84 -5.72
N ASN A 461 3.11 -1.35 -6.95
CA ASN A 461 1.90 -1.50 -7.74
C ASN A 461 1.95 -2.80 -8.56
N VAL A 462 0.88 -3.59 -8.48
CA VAL A 462 0.72 -4.84 -9.23
C VAL A 462 -0.72 -4.91 -9.71
N ASP A 463 -0.92 -5.28 -10.98
CA ASP A 463 -2.25 -5.54 -11.53
C ASP A 463 -2.76 -6.93 -11.08
N PRO A 464 -4.01 -7.07 -10.63
CA PRO A 464 -4.59 -8.39 -10.38
C PRO A 464 -4.66 -9.25 -11.64
N ASP A 465 -4.70 -8.68 -12.85
CA ASP A 465 -4.48 -9.43 -14.09
C ASP A 465 -2.97 -9.53 -14.43
N TYR A 466 -2.43 -10.73 -14.26
CA TYR A 466 -1.06 -11.07 -14.65
C TYR A 466 -0.72 -10.72 -16.10
N GLN A 467 -1.65 -10.94 -17.05
CA GLN A 467 -1.40 -10.67 -18.47
C GLN A 467 -1.26 -9.17 -18.74
N GLN A 468 -2.10 -8.38 -18.08
CA GLN A 468 -2.08 -6.92 -18.10
C GLN A 468 -0.79 -6.37 -17.48
N GLN A 469 -0.36 -6.86 -16.31
CA GLN A 469 0.92 -6.51 -15.69
C GLN A 469 2.12 -6.85 -16.60
N ALA A 470 2.16 -8.08 -17.12
CA ALA A 470 3.26 -8.54 -17.99
C ALA A 470 3.33 -7.75 -19.31
N ARG A 471 2.17 -7.37 -19.88
CA ARG A 471 2.10 -6.49 -21.06
C ARG A 471 2.65 -5.11 -20.74
N TYR A 472 2.27 -4.53 -19.60
CA TYR A 472 2.77 -3.23 -19.14
C TYR A 472 4.29 -3.22 -18.96
N GLN A 473 4.86 -4.20 -18.24
CA GLN A 473 6.30 -4.32 -18.05
C GLN A 473 7.08 -4.40 -19.37
N ARG A 474 6.60 -5.22 -20.33
CA ARG A 474 7.22 -5.34 -21.66
C ARG A 474 7.19 -4.00 -22.43
N LEU A 475 6.08 -3.27 -22.39
CA LEU A 475 5.95 -1.95 -23.05
C LEU A 475 6.91 -0.91 -22.44
N VAL A 476 7.04 -0.88 -21.12
CA VAL A 476 7.95 0.06 -20.45
C VAL A 476 9.42 -0.30 -20.73
N ALA A 477 9.80 -1.59 -20.64
CA ALA A 477 11.15 -2.05 -20.97
C ALA A 477 11.55 -1.73 -22.42
N GLN A 478 10.65 -1.91 -23.39
CA GLN A 478 10.87 -1.51 -24.79
C GLN A 478 11.09 0.00 -24.93
N ARG A 479 10.31 0.82 -24.20
CA ARG A 479 10.44 2.28 -24.22
C ARG A 479 11.78 2.75 -23.63
N HIS A 480 12.26 2.13 -22.56
CA HIS A 480 13.58 2.42 -21.99
C HIS A 480 14.71 2.05 -22.96
N ARG A 481 14.66 0.88 -23.60
CA ARG A 481 15.65 0.49 -24.63
C ARG A 481 15.68 1.47 -25.80
N ALA A 482 14.50 1.89 -26.29
CA ALA A 482 14.40 2.88 -27.36
C ALA A 482 14.96 4.26 -26.97
N LYS A 483 14.78 4.69 -25.70
CA LYS A 483 15.37 5.95 -25.20
C LYS A 483 16.90 5.85 -25.07
N SER A 484 17.41 4.75 -24.50
CA SER A 484 18.85 4.52 -24.36
C SER A 484 19.56 4.48 -25.71
N GLY A 485 18.98 3.83 -26.71
CA GLY A 485 19.53 3.78 -28.07
C GLY A 485 19.48 5.13 -28.82
N MET A 486 18.60 6.06 -28.42
CA MET A 486 18.66 7.45 -28.91
C MET A 486 19.70 8.28 -28.16
N GLU A 487 19.91 8.05 -26.86
CA GLU A 487 20.92 8.74 -26.07
C GLU A 487 22.35 8.32 -26.48
N GLU A 488 22.58 7.05 -26.85
CA GLU A 488 23.84 6.61 -27.47
C GLU A 488 24.11 7.25 -28.85
N TYR A 489 23.06 7.59 -29.61
CA TYR A 489 23.19 8.28 -30.89
C TYR A 489 23.47 9.79 -30.74
N TYR A 490 23.28 10.33 -29.53
CA TYR A 490 23.60 11.71 -29.15
C TYR A 490 24.78 11.76 -28.17
N GLN A 491 25.92 11.16 -28.56
CA GLN A 491 27.20 11.57 -27.95
C GLN A 491 27.42 13.08 -28.19
N PRO A 492 27.60 13.90 -27.14
CA PRO A 492 28.07 15.26 -27.32
C PRO A 492 29.45 15.20 -27.97
N LEU A 493 29.66 15.99 -29.02
CA LEU A 493 31.00 16.20 -29.58
C LEU A 493 31.94 16.62 -28.44
N SER A 494 33.00 15.84 -28.25
CA SER A 494 34.06 16.11 -27.28
C SER A 494 34.67 17.48 -27.57
N HIS A 495 34.24 18.50 -26.83
CA HIS A 495 34.98 19.74 -26.73
C HIS A 495 36.18 19.50 -25.82
N SER A 496 37.31 19.34 -26.51
CA SER A 496 38.68 19.28 -26.03
C SER A 496 39.00 20.08 -24.77
N ASP A 497 39.90 19.52 -23.99
CA ASP A 497 40.77 20.17 -23.00
C ASP A 497 41.01 21.68 -23.25
N LEU A 498 40.34 22.54 -22.48
CA LEU A 498 40.93 23.79 -22.03
C LEU A 498 40.19 24.31 -20.79
N HIS A 499 40.95 24.54 -19.73
CA HIS A 499 40.70 25.30 -18.48
C HIS A 499 41.17 24.56 -17.22
N GLN A 500 42.45 24.24 -17.19
CA GLN A 500 43.26 24.54 -16.00
C GLN A 500 43.90 25.93 -16.20
N ASP A 501 44.23 26.57 -15.08
CA ASP A 501 44.87 27.89 -14.95
C ASP A 501 44.07 29.11 -15.43
N LEU A 502 43.25 29.66 -14.52
CA LEU A 502 43.41 31.04 -13.99
C LEU A 502 42.53 31.29 -12.75
#